data_AF-A0A7Y5BWP7-F1
#
_entry.id   AF-A0A7Y5BWP7-F1
#
_cell.length_a   1.000
_cell.length_b   1.000
_cell.length_c   1.000
_cell.angle_alpha   90.00
_cell.angle_beta   90.00
_cell.angle_gamma   90.00
#
_symmetry.space_group_name_H-M   'P 1'
#
loop_
_entity.id
_entity.type
_entity.pdbx_description
1 polymer ?
#
loop_
_entity_poly.entity_id
_entity_poly.type
_entity_poly.pdbx_seq_one_letter_code
_entity_poly.pdbx_strand_id
1 'polypeptide(L)'
;MFRQINLFVLTALVLCYFLNMESVKAQGELPPWESLNCNYPQKYRGLEYCTGLDGKARVIIIDLTDQDIRLEYLIASGKDRNGNLGPCKDVNLPADWNKIGPGCYDPKNPSYYPVFSIFDAIKQLPDVAALIDSDYGAFTPNNRGHGPEGFTVINGIRIDGKLNGDMDNNAEKRPWLAFGFDPIQVEIDRFDDNTDKGLKPEWVYTAFGGAPWLVKDGNLAMTEIVGCENADPHSCAKSPGQTAVGISKDKHWLYFVMIVDIEKRNIDAMTIALFMKDQLDVERAIKLDGGSSSQIYYSALPEQERVYRVDGRWLSHYLGILAQPGTGINSEEYLPPSGEPPSDTDPDWWQKTQQAWKDFWDGVPIWWQEQTQKIRDWWDGVKNWWLELPQRIKDWLLQQFADWFTRTINQLCGVAGLIPVITAVIIYSRKIYWFQE
;
A
#
# COMPACT_ATOMS: atom_id res chain seq x y z
N MET A 1 -39.03 -16.49 -35.68
CA MET A 1 -38.29 -15.51 -36.50
C MET A 1 -38.00 -14.22 -35.72
N PHE A 2 -39.00 -13.51 -35.17
CA PHE A 2 -38.78 -12.26 -34.38
C PHE A 2 -37.86 -12.38 -33.15
N ARG A 3 -37.89 -13.52 -32.41
CA ARG A 3 -36.97 -13.74 -31.26
C ARG A 3 -35.50 -13.92 -31.65
N GLN A 4 -35.21 -14.45 -32.84
CA GLN A 4 -33.83 -14.64 -33.30
C GLN A 4 -33.23 -13.34 -33.84
N ILE A 5 -34.04 -12.47 -34.44
CA ILE A 5 -33.60 -11.16 -34.92
C ILE A 5 -33.20 -10.25 -33.75
N ASN A 6 -33.94 -10.27 -32.63
CA ASN A 6 -33.61 -9.47 -31.45
C ASN A 6 -32.31 -9.93 -30.77
N LEU A 7 -32.02 -11.23 -30.74
CA LEU A 7 -30.77 -11.73 -30.16
C LEU A 7 -29.57 -11.31 -31.01
N PHE A 8 -29.68 -11.42 -32.35
CA PHE A 8 -28.61 -11.06 -33.26
C PHE A 8 -28.28 -9.55 -33.23
N VAL A 9 -29.30 -8.69 -33.16
CA VAL A 9 -29.12 -7.24 -33.03
C VAL A 9 -28.50 -6.87 -31.69
N LEU A 10 -28.90 -7.52 -30.60
CA LEU A 10 -28.31 -7.27 -29.29
C LEU A 10 -26.84 -7.71 -29.25
N THR A 11 -26.52 -8.89 -29.79
CA THR A 11 -25.14 -9.39 -29.88
C THR A 11 -24.28 -8.48 -30.75
N ALA A 12 -24.81 -8.00 -31.89
CA ALA A 12 -24.10 -7.06 -32.76
C ALA A 12 -23.87 -5.69 -32.11
N LEU A 13 -24.84 -5.18 -31.35
CA LEU A 13 -24.68 -3.92 -30.61
C LEU A 13 -23.68 -4.04 -29.45
N VAL A 14 -23.70 -5.18 -28.74
CA VAL A 14 -22.72 -5.50 -27.69
C VAL A 14 -21.33 -5.65 -28.31
N LEU A 15 -21.19 -6.35 -29.43
CA LEU A 15 -19.94 -6.45 -30.19
C LEU A 15 -19.44 -5.10 -30.67
N CYS A 16 -20.28 -4.26 -31.28
CA CYS A 16 -19.88 -2.92 -31.69
C CYS A 16 -19.48 -2.04 -30.50
N TYR A 17 -20.13 -2.20 -29.34
CA TYR A 17 -19.74 -1.49 -28.12
C TYR A 17 -18.37 -1.95 -27.60
N PHE A 18 -18.11 -3.26 -27.61
CA PHE A 18 -16.81 -3.83 -27.20
C PHE A 18 -15.68 -3.55 -28.19
N LEU A 19 -15.93 -3.63 -29.49
CA LEU A 19 -14.96 -3.30 -30.54
C LEU A 19 -14.61 -1.81 -30.51
N ASN A 20 -15.57 -0.94 -30.20
CA ASN A 20 -15.28 0.47 -29.96
C ASN A 20 -14.52 0.70 -28.64
N MET A 21 -14.74 -0.11 -27.60
CA MET A 21 -13.95 -0.01 -26.36
C MET A 21 -12.49 -0.45 -26.55
N GLU A 22 -12.22 -1.51 -27.32
CA GLU A 22 -10.84 -1.95 -27.58
C GLU A 22 -10.13 -1.05 -28.61
N SER A 23 -10.83 -0.58 -29.64
CA SER A 23 -10.25 0.34 -30.64
C SER A 23 -9.91 1.72 -30.06
N VAL A 24 -10.57 2.16 -28.97
CA VAL A 24 -10.25 3.43 -28.30
C VAL A 24 -9.03 3.30 -27.38
N LYS A 25 -8.70 2.10 -26.90
CA LYS A 25 -7.50 1.86 -26.07
C LYS A 25 -6.18 1.80 -26.85
N ALA A 26 -6.24 1.74 -28.18
CA ALA A 26 -5.04 1.73 -29.02
C ALA A 26 -4.52 3.14 -29.38
N GLN A 27 -5.26 4.20 -29.06
CA GLN A 27 -4.67 5.54 -28.96
C GLN A 27 -3.92 5.57 -27.63
N GLY A 28 -2.59 5.65 -27.69
CA GLY A 28 -1.70 5.60 -26.53
C GLY A 28 -2.31 6.35 -25.35
N GLU A 29 -2.75 5.60 -24.34
CA GLU A 29 -3.37 6.19 -23.15
C GLU A 29 -2.34 7.16 -22.57
N LEU A 30 -2.75 8.42 -22.42
CA LEU A 30 -1.92 9.44 -21.78
C LEU A 30 -1.50 8.90 -20.40
N PRO A 31 -0.30 9.25 -19.93
CA PRO A 31 0.18 8.74 -18.64
C PRO A 31 -0.87 9.02 -17.56
N PRO A 32 -1.15 8.07 -16.63
CA PRO A 32 -2.25 8.19 -15.67
C PRO A 32 -2.25 9.49 -14.86
N TRP A 33 -1.08 10.09 -14.67
CA TRP A 33 -0.87 11.32 -13.91
C TRP A 33 -0.93 12.62 -14.73
N GLU A 34 -1.40 12.60 -15.97
CA GLU A 34 -1.54 13.81 -16.80
C GLU A 34 -2.45 14.88 -16.15
N SER A 35 -3.38 14.46 -15.29
CA SER A 35 -4.23 15.36 -14.51
C SER A 35 -3.48 16.15 -13.42
N LEU A 36 -2.24 15.74 -13.09
CA LEU A 36 -1.41 16.40 -12.10
C LEU A 36 -0.68 17.61 -12.69
N ASN A 37 -0.37 18.58 -11.84
CA ASN A 37 0.52 19.67 -12.22
C ASN A 37 1.99 19.23 -12.05
N CYS A 38 2.66 18.95 -13.17
CA CYS A 38 4.07 18.58 -13.23
C CYS A 38 4.99 19.71 -13.74
N ASN A 39 4.47 20.95 -13.82
CA ASN A 39 5.20 22.13 -14.30
C ASN A 39 6.22 22.65 -13.27
N TYR A 40 7.18 21.80 -12.90
CA TYR A 40 8.28 22.09 -11.99
C TYR A 40 9.61 21.83 -12.70
N PRO A 41 10.73 22.38 -12.20
CA PRO A 41 12.04 22.02 -12.72
C PRO A 41 12.27 20.52 -12.59
N GLN A 42 12.33 19.82 -13.72
CA GLN A 42 12.79 18.44 -13.79
C GLN A 42 14.28 18.46 -14.13
N LYS A 43 15.09 17.71 -13.37
CA LYS A 43 16.55 17.67 -13.53
C LYS A 43 17.11 16.26 -13.63
N TYR A 44 16.24 15.26 -13.62
CA TYR A 44 16.63 13.87 -13.49
C TYR A 44 15.92 13.05 -14.55
N ARG A 45 16.66 12.18 -15.21
CA ARG A 45 16.11 11.23 -16.18
C ARG A 45 15.27 10.18 -15.44
N GLY A 46 14.14 9.77 -16.04
CA GLY A 46 13.28 8.72 -15.48
C GLY A 46 12.57 9.11 -14.17
N LEU A 47 12.59 10.40 -13.81
CA LEU A 47 12.01 10.90 -12.57
C LEU A 47 11.21 12.18 -12.83
N GLU A 48 9.99 12.25 -12.32
CA GLU A 48 9.15 13.45 -12.43
C GLU A 48 8.53 13.80 -11.08
N TYR A 49 8.53 15.10 -10.75
CA TYR A 49 7.81 15.63 -9.59
C TYR A 49 6.54 16.34 -10.03
N CYS A 50 5.42 15.93 -9.43
CA CYS A 50 4.11 16.48 -9.71
C CYS A 50 3.37 16.84 -8.42
N THR A 51 2.33 17.64 -8.58
CA THR A 51 1.45 18.06 -7.50
C THR A 51 -0.02 17.88 -7.87
N GLY A 52 -0.84 17.47 -6.91
CA GLY A 52 -2.28 17.27 -7.08
C GLY A 52 -3.07 17.81 -5.90
N LEU A 53 -4.41 17.71 -5.96
CA LEU A 53 -5.32 18.17 -4.90
C LEU A 53 -5.02 19.62 -4.46
N ASP A 54 -4.96 20.54 -5.40
CA ASP A 54 -4.61 21.95 -5.18
C ASP A 54 -3.26 22.14 -4.45
N GLY A 55 -2.29 21.27 -4.77
CA GLY A 55 -0.95 21.30 -4.19
C GLY A 55 -0.82 20.60 -2.83
N LYS A 56 -1.86 19.92 -2.34
CA LYS A 56 -1.79 19.12 -1.11
C LYS A 56 -1.09 17.78 -1.31
N ALA A 57 -1.21 17.20 -2.51
CA ALA A 57 -0.51 15.99 -2.89
C ALA A 57 0.83 16.35 -3.54
N ARG A 58 1.90 15.70 -3.09
CA ARG A 58 3.23 15.67 -3.73
C ARG A 58 3.45 14.25 -4.25
N VAL A 59 3.87 14.13 -5.49
CA VAL A 59 4.07 12.85 -6.16
C VAL A 59 5.46 12.85 -6.78
N ILE A 60 6.25 11.83 -6.43
CA ILE A 60 7.46 11.46 -7.17
C ILE A 60 7.11 10.26 -8.02
N ILE A 61 7.29 10.40 -9.33
CA ILE A 61 6.99 9.39 -10.33
C ILE A 61 8.32 8.87 -10.85
N ILE A 62 8.46 7.55 -10.91
CA ILE A 62 9.67 6.87 -11.33
C ILE A 62 9.35 5.96 -12.51
N ASP A 63 10.12 6.11 -13.56
CA ASP A 63 10.16 5.20 -14.70
C ASP A 63 11.04 3.99 -14.37
N LEU A 64 10.41 2.84 -14.17
CA LEU A 64 11.10 1.59 -13.86
C LEU A 64 11.82 0.98 -15.06
N THR A 65 11.65 1.51 -16.27
CA THR A 65 12.41 1.06 -17.46
C THR A 65 13.74 1.80 -17.61
N ASP A 66 13.90 2.91 -16.89
CA ASP A 66 15.13 3.69 -16.90
C ASP A 66 16.22 3.01 -16.07
N GLN A 67 17.28 2.56 -16.74
CA GLN A 67 18.39 1.83 -16.13
C GLN A 67 19.27 2.70 -15.22
N ASP A 68 19.14 4.02 -15.30
CA ASP A 68 19.90 4.97 -14.50
C ASP A 68 19.25 5.29 -13.15
N ILE A 69 18.03 4.80 -12.91
CA ILE A 69 17.35 4.89 -11.61
C ILE A 69 17.91 3.85 -10.64
N ARG A 70 18.26 4.30 -9.44
CA ARG A 70 18.64 3.43 -8.32
C ARG A 70 17.93 3.84 -7.05
N LEU A 71 17.54 2.84 -6.26
CA LEU A 71 16.88 3.00 -4.97
C LEU A 71 17.83 2.56 -3.86
N GLU A 72 18.10 3.44 -2.91
CA GLU A 72 19.05 3.21 -1.82
C GLU A 72 18.38 3.43 -0.47
N TYR A 73 18.50 2.45 0.43
CA TYR A 73 17.92 2.53 1.76
C TYR A 73 18.92 3.13 2.74
N LEU A 74 18.52 4.21 3.40
CA LEU A 74 19.31 4.86 4.43
C LEU A 74 18.75 4.52 5.79
N ILE A 75 19.58 3.95 6.66
CA ILE A 75 19.21 3.65 8.04
C ILE A 75 20.07 4.44 9.03
N ALA A 76 19.48 4.79 10.17
CA ALA A 76 20.17 5.47 11.25
C ALA A 76 21.41 4.68 11.70
N SER A 77 22.47 5.40 12.07
CA SER A 77 23.62 4.79 12.71
C SER A 77 23.42 4.68 14.22
N GLY A 78 23.73 3.52 14.79
CA GLY A 78 23.66 3.25 16.22
C GLY A 78 24.79 2.34 16.69
N LYS A 79 24.76 2.00 17.96
CA LYS A 79 25.64 1.00 18.55
C LYS A 79 24.97 -0.36 18.57
N ASP A 80 25.71 -1.42 18.22
CA ASP A 80 25.29 -2.80 18.44
C ASP A 80 25.48 -3.24 19.90
N ARG A 81 25.05 -4.46 20.25
CA ARG A 81 25.25 -5.04 21.60
C ARG A 81 26.69 -5.11 22.08
N ASN A 82 27.66 -5.04 21.16
CA ASN A 82 29.09 -5.05 21.45
C ASN A 82 29.68 -3.63 21.55
N GLY A 83 28.86 -2.59 21.34
CA GLY A 83 29.25 -1.19 21.38
C GLY A 83 29.85 -0.66 20.08
N ASN A 84 29.85 -1.44 18.99
CA ASN A 84 30.36 -1.01 17.69
C ASN A 84 29.39 -0.01 17.05
N LEU A 85 29.90 1.14 16.63
CA LEU A 85 29.13 2.16 15.93
C LEU A 85 29.06 1.87 14.43
N GLY A 86 27.86 1.92 13.85
CA GLY A 86 27.65 1.81 12.41
C GLY A 86 26.16 1.87 12.03
N PRO A 87 25.82 1.66 10.75
CA PRO A 87 24.42 1.50 10.33
C PRO A 87 23.73 0.40 11.15
N CYS A 88 22.50 0.63 11.59
CA CYS A 88 21.76 -0.40 12.29
C CYS A 88 21.57 -1.65 11.41
N LYS A 89 21.77 -2.82 12.03
CA LYS A 89 21.63 -4.13 11.39
C LYS A 89 20.60 -5.02 12.09
N ASP A 90 19.77 -4.41 12.92
CA ASP A 90 18.72 -5.06 13.70
C ASP A 90 17.62 -4.03 13.94
N VAL A 91 16.38 -4.49 14.00
CA VAL A 91 15.20 -3.69 14.32
C VAL A 91 14.99 -3.56 15.84
N ASN A 92 15.66 -4.39 16.65
CA ASN A 92 15.46 -4.43 18.11
C ASN A 92 16.54 -3.67 18.90
N LEU A 93 16.18 -3.20 20.09
CA LEU A 93 17.14 -2.75 21.10
C LEU A 93 17.86 -3.96 21.75
N PRO A 94 19.14 -3.84 22.16
CA PRO A 94 19.86 -4.94 22.81
C PRO A 94 19.33 -5.36 24.19
N ALA A 95 18.47 -4.54 24.82
CA ALA A 95 17.95 -4.78 26.17
C ALA A 95 17.11 -6.06 26.29
N ASP A 96 16.73 -6.66 25.17
CA ASP A 96 16.12 -7.97 25.09
C ASP A 96 17.21 -9.04 24.87
N TRP A 97 18.03 -9.27 25.90
CA TRP A 97 19.24 -10.12 25.85
C TRP A 97 18.99 -11.59 25.43
N ASN A 98 17.72 -11.99 25.33
CA ASN A 98 17.28 -13.29 24.83
C ASN A 98 17.10 -13.31 23.30
N LYS A 99 17.20 -12.16 22.61
CA LYS A 99 17.12 -12.07 21.14
C LYS A 99 18.47 -12.36 20.49
N ILE A 100 18.42 -13.06 19.36
CA ILE A 100 19.57 -13.62 18.63
C ILE A 100 20.35 -12.53 17.84
N GLY A 101 19.71 -11.41 17.47
CA GLY A 101 20.29 -10.37 16.59
C GLY A 101 21.25 -9.38 17.27
N PRO A 102 22.07 -8.62 16.52
CA PRO A 102 23.09 -7.73 17.09
C PRO A 102 22.54 -6.58 17.94
N GLY A 103 21.26 -6.25 17.81
CA GLY A 103 20.62 -5.08 18.41
C GLY A 103 21.12 -3.76 17.80
N CYS A 104 20.34 -2.69 17.96
CA CYS A 104 20.78 -1.33 17.64
C CYS A 104 20.21 -0.31 18.61
N TYR A 105 21.06 0.54 19.19
CA TYR A 105 20.65 1.61 20.11
C TYR A 105 21.30 2.95 19.81
N ASP A 106 20.60 4.02 20.21
CA ASP A 106 21.04 5.40 20.11
C ASP A 106 22.27 5.61 21.02
N PRO A 107 23.42 6.04 20.47
CA PRO A 107 24.64 6.25 21.26
C PRO A 107 24.47 7.24 22.42
N LYS A 108 23.48 8.13 22.35
CA LYS A 108 23.17 9.13 23.39
C LYS A 108 22.17 8.59 24.42
N ASN A 109 21.37 7.60 24.08
CA ASN A 109 20.41 6.97 24.97
C ASN A 109 20.18 5.49 24.62
N PRO A 110 20.81 4.55 25.34
CA PRO A 110 20.68 3.11 25.07
C PRO A 110 19.27 2.52 25.17
N SER A 111 18.32 3.25 25.74
CA SER A 111 16.91 2.85 25.79
C SER A 111 16.12 3.15 24.51
N TYR A 112 16.75 3.77 23.51
CA TYR A 112 16.09 4.21 22.28
C TYR A 112 16.79 3.69 21.03
N TYR A 113 15.99 3.47 19.99
CA TYR A 113 16.46 3.21 18.64
C TYR A 113 16.95 4.54 18.03
N PRO A 114 18.08 4.52 17.30
CA PRO A 114 18.62 5.73 16.69
C PRO A 114 17.70 6.25 15.57
N VAL A 115 17.67 7.58 15.44
CA VAL A 115 16.92 8.28 14.40
C VAL A 115 17.77 9.45 13.89
N PHE A 116 17.50 9.93 12.70
CA PHE A 116 18.22 11.03 12.05
C PHE A 116 17.26 11.91 11.24
N SER A 117 17.69 13.14 10.95
CA SER A 117 16.86 14.08 10.20
C SER A 117 16.97 13.85 8.69
N ILE A 118 15.97 14.31 7.92
CA ILE A 118 16.05 14.31 6.45
C ILE A 118 17.27 15.08 5.94
N PHE A 119 17.73 16.12 6.65
CA PHE A 119 18.95 16.85 6.30
C PHE A 119 20.20 16.03 6.51
N ASP A 120 20.23 15.15 7.51
CA ASP A 120 21.33 14.21 7.70
C ASP A 120 21.27 13.07 6.67
N ALA A 121 20.08 12.71 6.19
CA ALA A 121 19.91 11.80 5.06
C ALA A 121 20.46 12.39 3.76
N ILE A 122 20.13 13.64 3.45
CA ILE A 122 20.67 14.37 2.27
C ILE A 122 22.21 14.43 2.32
N LYS A 123 22.80 14.64 3.49
CA LYS A 123 24.27 14.65 3.64
C LYS A 123 24.90 13.27 3.41
N GLN A 124 24.19 12.19 3.73
CA GLN A 124 24.66 10.82 3.51
C GLN A 124 24.59 10.40 2.04
N LEU A 125 23.67 10.98 1.25
CA LEU A 125 23.56 10.79 -0.19
C LEU A 125 23.60 12.15 -0.92
N PRO A 126 24.79 12.73 -1.16
CA PRO A 126 24.89 14.06 -1.78
C PRO A 126 24.30 14.15 -3.19
N ASP A 127 24.26 13.03 -3.93
CA ASP A 127 23.75 12.95 -5.29
C ASP A 127 22.27 12.49 -5.35
N VAL A 128 21.56 12.50 -4.22
CA VAL A 128 20.17 12.03 -4.16
C VAL A 128 19.22 12.99 -4.90
N ALA A 129 18.44 12.42 -5.83
CA ALA A 129 17.43 13.16 -6.57
C ALA A 129 16.19 13.40 -5.69
N ALA A 130 15.73 12.37 -4.98
CA ALA A 130 14.61 12.47 -4.05
C ALA A 130 14.82 11.61 -2.80
N LEU A 131 14.28 12.06 -1.65
CA LEU A 131 14.19 11.24 -0.43
C LEU A 131 12.75 11.22 0.04
N ILE A 132 12.27 10.05 0.43
CA ILE A 132 10.91 9.87 0.94
C ILE A 132 10.98 9.14 2.28
N ASP A 133 10.02 9.46 3.13
CA ASP A 133 9.67 8.66 4.30
C ASP A 133 9.33 7.23 3.89
N SER A 134 10.22 6.30 4.19
CA SER A 134 9.98 4.86 4.12
C SER A 134 9.77 4.26 5.51
N ASP A 135 9.77 5.09 6.56
CA ASP A 135 9.62 4.65 7.94
C ASP A 135 8.25 4.02 8.13
N TYR A 136 8.22 2.92 8.84
CA TYR A 136 7.04 2.34 9.45
C TYR A 136 7.51 1.79 10.80
N GLY A 137 7.97 2.70 11.67
CA GLY A 137 8.82 2.37 12.81
C GLY A 137 9.08 3.51 13.80
N ALA A 138 9.69 3.13 14.92
CA ALA A 138 10.10 3.98 16.06
C ALA A 138 9.10 5.05 16.50
N PHE A 139 7.99 4.62 17.12
CA PHE A 139 6.97 5.40 17.84
C PHE A 139 7.58 6.58 18.66
N THR A 140 6.81 7.67 18.81
CA THR A 140 7.06 9.00 19.46
C THR A 140 8.43 9.34 20.11
N PRO A 141 8.81 10.63 20.25
CA PRO A 141 10.10 11.04 20.86
C PRO A 141 10.45 10.39 22.21
N ASN A 142 9.44 9.98 22.97
CA ASN A 142 9.58 9.37 24.29
C ASN A 142 9.61 7.82 24.28
N ASN A 143 9.37 7.17 23.14
CA ASN A 143 9.26 5.72 23.03
C ASN A 143 9.77 5.17 21.69
N ARG A 144 11.07 5.32 21.43
CA ARG A 144 11.76 4.75 20.27
C ARG A 144 12.19 3.31 20.55
N GLY A 145 11.25 2.41 20.85
CA GLY A 145 11.56 1.05 21.34
C GLY A 145 12.12 0.08 20.30
N HIS A 146 11.97 0.38 19.01
CA HIS A 146 12.36 -0.49 17.89
C HIS A 146 12.59 0.37 16.63
N GLY A 147 13.19 -0.24 15.61
CA GLY A 147 13.48 0.34 14.30
C GLY A 147 12.38 0.08 13.26
N PRO A 148 12.74 -0.13 11.98
CA PRO A 148 11.80 -0.48 10.92
C PRO A 148 10.92 -1.68 11.30
N GLU A 149 9.63 -1.67 10.95
CA GLU A 149 8.74 -2.81 11.14
C GLU A 149 8.29 -3.43 9.81
N GLY A 150 8.08 -4.75 9.82
CA GLY A 150 7.74 -5.52 8.62
C GLY A 150 8.99 -6.02 7.87
N PHE A 151 8.77 -6.63 6.70
CA PHE A 151 9.85 -7.22 5.90
C PHE A 151 10.87 -6.15 5.49
N THR A 152 12.07 -6.24 6.06
CA THR A 152 13.10 -5.20 5.95
C THR A 152 14.43 -5.81 5.49
N VAL A 153 14.86 -5.41 4.29
CA VAL A 153 16.13 -5.81 3.69
C VAL A 153 16.93 -4.56 3.36
N ILE A 154 18.20 -4.53 3.76
CA ILE A 154 19.12 -3.43 3.49
C ILE A 154 20.34 -4.00 2.79
N ASN A 155 20.58 -3.59 1.55
CA ASN A 155 21.76 -3.97 0.77
C ASN A 155 21.99 -5.49 0.73
N GLY A 156 20.92 -6.25 0.49
CA GLY A 156 20.90 -7.70 0.43
C GLY A 156 20.88 -8.41 1.78
N ILE A 157 20.82 -7.69 2.89
CA ILE A 157 20.81 -8.26 4.25
C ILE A 157 19.43 -8.03 4.87
N ARG A 158 18.71 -9.11 5.15
CA ARG A 158 17.46 -9.04 5.90
C ARG A 158 17.74 -8.82 7.38
N ILE A 159 17.12 -7.81 7.99
CA ILE A 159 17.37 -7.41 9.39
C ILE A 159 16.18 -7.60 10.34
N ASP A 160 15.01 -7.98 9.82
CA ASP A 160 13.80 -8.33 10.59
C ASP A 160 13.58 -9.86 10.67
N GLY A 161 12.50 -10.27 11.34
CA GLY A 161 12.02 -11.64 11.39
C GLY A 161 12.73 -12.57 12.39
N LYS A 162 12.21 -13.81 12.48
CA LYS A 162 12.54 -14.77 13.56
C LYS A 162 14.03 -15.12 13.63
N LEU A 163 14.71 -15.21 12.49
CA LEU A 163 16.16 -15.49 12.42
C LEU A 163 17.00 -14.35 13.01
N ASN A 164 16.48 -13.13 13.03
CA ASN A 164 17.11 -11.95 13.63
C ASN A 164 16.58 -11.66 15.05
N GLY A 165 15.77 -12.56 15.62
CA GLY A 165 15.21 -12.40 16.96
C GLY A 165 13.98 -11.50 17.03
N ASP A 166 13.43 -11.10 15.89
CA ASP A 166 12.15 -10.40 15.80
C ASP A 166 10.99 -11.41 15.67
N MET A 167 10.07 -11.36 16.62
CA MET A 167 9.03 -12.38 16.84
C MET A 167 7.61 -11.85 16.68
N ASP A 168 7.45 -10.59 16.27
CA ASP A 168 6.13 -9.93 16.13
C ASP A 168 5.32 -10.44 14.91
N ASN A 169 6.01 -11.10 13.98
CA ASN A 169 5.50 -11.65 12.74
C ASN A 169 4.95 -10.57 11.78
N ASN A 170 5.42 -9.33 11.91
CA ASN A 170 4.97 -8.20 11.09
C ASN A 170 5.35 -8.37 9.61
N ALA A 171 6.44 -9.08 9.31
CA ALA A 171 6.81 -9.40 7.94
C ALA A 171 5.76 -10.22 7.18
N GLU A 172 5.02 -11.09 7.87
CA GLU A 172 3.90 -11.85 7.28
C GLU A 172 2.60 -11.06 7.27
N LYS A 173 2.35 -10.28 8.34
CA LYS A 173 1.07 -9.56 8.50
C LYS A 173 0.94 -8.35 7.58
N ARG A 174 2.06 -7.70 7.29
CA ARG A 174 2.08 -6.40 6.61
C ARG A 174 2.61 -6.53 5.20
N PRO A 175 2.07 -5.74 4.26
CA PRO A 175 2.68 -5.66 2.96
C PRO A 175 4.02 -4.94 3.00
N TRP A 176 4.78 -5.13 1.94
CA TRP A 176 6.11 -4.58 1.76
C TRP A 176 6.28 -4.10 0.32
N LEU A 177 7.19 -3.16 0.14
CA LEU A 177 7.81 -2.84 -1.15
C LEU A 177 9.18 -3.48 -1.16
N ALA A 178 9.52 -4.20 -2.21
CA ALA A 178 10.85 -4.75 -2.44
C ALA A 178 11.37 -4.40 -3.82
N PHE A 179 12.69 -4.24 -3.93
CA PHE A 179 13.35 -3.99 -5.19
C PHE A 179 14.69 -4.71 -5.33
N GLY A 180 14.99 -5.07 -6.59
CA GLY A 180 16.27 -5.63 -7.03
C GLY A 180 17.30 -4.54 -7.33
N PHE A 181 18.54 -4.96 -7.62
CA PHE A 181 19.66 -4.05 -7.89
C PHE A 181 19.91 -3.83 -9.40
N ASP A 182 19.82 -4.89 -10.22
CA ASP A 182 20.08 -4.83 -11.67
C ASP A 182 19.57 -6.11 -12.39
N PRO A 183 18.55 -6.03 -13.27
CA PRO A 183 17.73 -4.86 -13.55
C PRO A 183 16.86 -4.46 -12.33
N ILE A 184 16.32 -3.24 -12.36
CA ILE A 184 15.38 -2.81 -11.32
C ILE A 184 14.08 -3.62 -11.44
N GLN A 185 13.94 -4.61 -10.57
CA GLN A 185 12.68 -5.32 -10.35
C GLN A 185 12.00 -4.68 -9.15
N VAL A 186 10.72 -4.36 -9.25
CA VAL A 186 9.93 -3.81 -8.14
C VAL A 186 8.70 -4.65 -7.91
N GLU A 187 8.40 -4.94 -6.65
CA GLU A 187 7.22 -5.68 -6.25
C GLU A 187 6.63 -5.10 -4.96
N ILE A 188 5.31 -5.02 -4.93
CA ILE A 188 4.55 -4.78 -3.71
C ILE A 188 3.77 -6.06 -3.43
N ASP A 189 4.06 -6.71 -2.30
CA ASP A 189 3.39 -7.93 -1.89
C ASP A 189 3.40 -8.12 -0.37
N ARG A 190 2.93 -9.27 0.10
CA ARG A 190 2.93 -9.73 1.48
C ARG A 190 3.23 -11.23 1.50
N PHE A 191 3.98 -11.72 2.48
CA PHE A 191 4.15 -13.17 2.63
C PHE A 191 2.81 -13.82 3.00
N ASP A 192 2.58 -15.05 2.55
CA ASP A 192 1.46 -15.84 3.03
C ASP A 192 1.65 -16.16 4.53
N ASP A 193 0.54 -16.29 5.26
CA ASP A 193 0.55 -16.60 6.69
C ASP A 193 1.37 -17.87 6.99
N ASN A 194 2.28 -17.77 7.96
CA ASN A 194 3.19 -18.82 8.41
C ASN A 194 4.20 -19.32 7.35
N THR A 195 4.44 -18.56 6.29
CA THR A 195 5.43 -18.91 5.26
C THR A 195 6.78 -18.22 5.44
N ASP A 196 6.86 -17.22 6.31
CA ASP A 196 8.10 -16.50 6.55
C ASP A 196 9.06 -17.30 7.42
N LYS A 197 10.11 -17.79 6.77
CA LYS A 197 11.20 -18.54 7.39
C LYS A 197 12.35 -17.65 7.88
N GLY A 198 12.19 -16.33 7.85
CA GLY A 198 13.24 -15.36 8.16
C GLY A 198 14.25 -15.18 7.01
N LEU A 199 13.95 -15.70 5.81
CA LEU A 199 14.78 -15.56 4.62
C LEU A 199 14.19 -14.48 3.70
N LYS A 200 15.02 -13.86 2.87
CA LYS A 200 14.56 -12.99 1.78
C LYS A 200 14.56 -13.77 0.46
N PRO A 201 13.71 -13.42 -0.53
CA PRO A 201 13.91 -13.85 -1.90
C PRO A 201 15.30 -13.44 -2.41
N GLU A 202 15.89 -14.25 -3.30
CA GLU A 202 17.28 -14.00 -3.77
C GLU A 202 17.41 -12.66 -4.50
N TRP A 203 16.41 -12.32 -5.33
CA TRP A 203 16.39 -11.09 -6.14
C TRP A 203 16.25 -9.81 -5.32
N VAL A 204 15.70 -9.87 -4.10
CA VAL A 204 15.45 -8.70 -3.26
C VAL A 204 16.77 -8.13 -2.76
N TYR A 205 17.12 -6.93 -3.22
CA TYR A 205 18.28 -6.19 -2.71
C TYR A 205 17.87 -5.32 -1.51
N THR A 206 16.72 -4.67 -1.58
CA THR A 206 16.20 -3.84 -0.51
C THR A 206 14.70 -4.00 -0.40
N ALA A 207 14.17 -3.95 0.82
CA ALA A 207 12.74 -4.00 1.08
C ALA A 207 12.40 -3.28 2.38
N PHE A 208 11.17 -2.78 2.47
CA PHE A 208 10.62 -2.23 3.71
C PHE A 208 9.12 -2.48 3.79
N GLY A 209 8.63 -2.63 5.01
CA GLY A 209 7.22 -2.82 5.31
C GLY A 209 6.43 -1.51 5.28
N GLY A 210 5.12 -1.65 5.07
CA GLY A 210 4.14 -0.58 5.26
C GLY A 210 2.80 -1.21 5.63
N ALA A 211 1.86 -0.42 6.17
CA ALA A 211 0.49 -0.89 6.37
C ALA A 211 -0.50 0.28 6.54
N PRO A 212 -1.77 0.11 6.12
CA PRO A 212 -2.35 -1.09 5.49
C PRO A 212 -2.04 -1.20 3.99
N TRP A 213 -2.50 -2.28 3.35
CA TRP A 213 -2.76 -2.24 1.90
C TRP A 213 -3.74 -1.09 1.58
N LEU A 214 -3.47 -0.34 0.52
CA LEU A 214 -4.36 0.70 -0.01
C LEU A 214 -5.08 0.21 -1.27
N VAL A 215 -4.32 -0.37 -2.20
CA VAL A 215 -4.84 -0.95 -3.44
C VAL A 215 -4.23 -2.34 -3.61
N LYS A 216 -5.07 -3.32 -3.92
CA LYS A 216 -4.67 -4.70 -4.20
C LYS A 216 -5.39 -5.20 -5.44
N ASP A 217 -4.59 -5.64 -6.42
CA ASP A 217 -5.06 -6.16 -7.70
C ASP A 217 -6.08 -5.20 -8.37
N GLY A 218 -5.72 -3.92 -8.40
CA GLY A 218 -6.50 -2.82 -8.97
C GLY A 218 -7.72 -2.39 -8.14
N ASN A 219 -7.96 -2.96 -6.96
CA ASN A 219 -9.12 -2.67 -6.11
C ASN A 219 -8.72 -2.05 -4.77
N LEU A 220 -9.56 -1.16 -4.23
CA LEU A 220 -9.34 -0.63 -2.88
C LEU A 220 -9.40 -1.76 -1.85
N ALA A 221 -8.40 -1.84 -0.97
CA ALA A 221 -8.34 -2.83 0.11
C ALA A 221 -9.23 -2.41 1.30
N MET A 222 -10.55 -2.34 1.08
CA MET A 222 -11.51 -1.71 2.01
C MET A 222 -11.46 -2.26 3.45
N THR A 223 -11.26 -3.57 3.62
CA THR A 223 -11.17 -4.19 4.96
C THR A 223 -9.93 -3.72 5.70
N GLU A 224 -8.79 -3.64 5.03
CA GLU A 224 -7.55 -3.18 5.64
C GLU A 224 -7.55 -1.66 5.88
N ILE A 225 -8.16 -0.87 4.99
CA ILE A 225 -8.24 0.59 5.15
C ILE A 225 -9.19 0.97 6.29
N VAL A 226 -10.41 0.42 6.30
CA VAL A 226 -11.46 0.82 7.26
C VAL A 226 -11.30 0.08 8.58
N GLY A 227 -10.94 -1.20 8.54
CA GLY A 227 -10.72 -2.04 9.71
C GLY A 227 -9.34 -1.88 10.34
N CYS A 228 -8.41 -1.24 9.63
CA CYS A 228 -6.99 -1.18 10.03
C CYS A 228 -6.40 -2.58 10.30
N GLU A 229 -6.83 -3.58 9.53
CA GLU A 229 -6.36 -4.95 9.68
C GLU A 229 -4.85 -5.03 9.42
N ASN A 230 -4.14 -5.76 10.28
CA ASN A 230 -2.68 -5.94 10.21
C ASN A 230 -1.82 -4.68 10.33
N ALA A 231 -2.42 -3.53 10.65
CA ALA A 231 -1.76 -2.26 10.88
C ALA A 231 -1.94 -1.80 12.34
N ASP A 232 -1.10 -0.86 12.78
CA ASP A 232 -1.40 -0.13 14.02
C ASP A 232 -2.62 0.78 13.79
N PRO A 233 -3.60 0.87 14.71
CA PRO A 233 -4.79 1.72 14.56
C PRO A 233 -4.48 3.19 14.20
N HIS A 234 -3.35 3.73 14.65
CA HIS A 234 -2.91 5.08 14.31
C HIS A 234 -2.54 5.24 12.83
N SER A 235 -2.20 4.15 12.15
CA SER A 235 -1.87 4.17 10.72
C SER A 235 -3.08 4.46 9.83
N CYS A 236 -4.29 4.11 10.26
CA CYS A 236 -5.50 4.40 9.50
C CYS A 236 -6.22 5.66 10.03
N ALA A 237 -5.75 6.19 11.16
CA ALA A 237 -6.32 7.38 11.77
C ALA A 237 -6.09 8.63 10.92
N LYS A 238 -6.99 9.59 11.11
CA LYS A 238 -6.88 10.94 10.54
C LYS A 238 -5.64 11.64 11.10
N SER A 239 -4.89 12.26 10.22
CA SER A 239 -3.65 12.92 10.58
C SER A 239 -3.37 14.11 9.62
N PRO A 240 -2.39 14.98 9.95
CA PRO A 240 -1.97 16.07 9.07
C PRO A 240 -1.30 15.64 7.76
N GLY A 241 -0.83 14.39 7.67
CA GLY A 241 -0.11 13.90 6.49
C GLY A 241 -0.22 12.39 6.31
N GLN A 242 -0.34 11.92 5.08
CA GLN A 242 -0.28 10.49 4.77
C GLN A 242 0.74 10.27 3.66
N THR A 243 1.45 9.15 3.72
CA THR A 243 2.44 8.73 2.73
C THR A 243 2.07 7.35 2.19
N ALA A 244 2.37 7.12 0.93
CA ALA A 244 2.10 5.86 0.26
C ALA A 244 3.11 5.61 -0.86
N VAL A 245 3.21 4.34 -1.24
CA VAL A 245 3.87 3.92 -2.47
C VAL A 245 2.96 3.00 -3.25
N GLY A 246 3.00 3.09 -4.58
CA GLY A 246 2.21 2.22 -5.44
C GLY A 246 2.84 2.02 -6.80
N ILE A 247 2.49 0.92 -7.45
CA ILE A 247 2.98 0.51 -8.76
C ILE A 247 1.82 0.42 -9.74
N SER A 248 2.03 0.90 -10.97
CA SER A 248 1.07 0.79 -12.07
C SER A 248 0.85 -0.66 -12.49
N LYS A 249 -0.24 -0.90 -13.23
CA LYS A 249 -0.63 -2.22 -13.71
C LYS A 249 0.36 -2.86 -14.68
N ASP A 250 0.95 -2.06 -15.55
CA ASP A 250 2.01 -2.47 -16.48
C ASP A 250 3.38 -2.64 -15.80
N LYS A 251 3.47 -2.32 -14.49
CA LYS A 251 4.71 -2.31 -13.70
C LYS A 251 5.80 -1.39 -14.26
N HIS A 252 5.42 -0.41 -15.08
CA HIS A 252 6.32 0.59 -15.64
C HIS A 252 6.55 1.72 -14.62
N TRP A 253 5.53 2.09 -13.86
CA TRP A 253 5.55 3.29 -13.02
C TRP A 253 5.53 2.95 -11.54
N LEU A 254 6.44 3.57 -10.79
CA LEU A 254 6.44 3.56 -9.33
C LEU A 254 6.16 4.97 -8.83
N TYR A 255 5.18 5.09 -7.93
CA TYR A 255 4.71 6.35 -7.39
C TYR A 255 4.97 6.42 -5.90
N PHE A 256 5.65 7.46 -5.45
CA PHE A 256 5.69 7.83 -4.03
C PHE A 256 4.85 9.07 -3.83
N VAL A 257 3.87 8.96 -2.94
CA VAL A 257 2.87 10.00 -2.71
C VAL A 257 2.90 10.45 -1.27
N MET A 258 2.83 11.76 -1.07
CA MET A 258 2.56 12.37 0.21
C MET A 258 1.41 13.37 0.08
N ILE A 259 0.36 13.20 0.87
CA ILE A 259 -0.77 14.14 0.96
C ILE A 259 -0.73 14.83 2.31
N VAL A 260 -0.72 16.17 2.31
CA VAL A 260 -0.65 16.98 3.53
C VAL A 260 -1.81 17.97 3.59
N ASP A 261 -2.47 18.04 4.74
CA ASP A 261 -3.45 19.09 5.06
C ASP A 261 -3.26 19.52 6.53
N ILE A 262 -2.34 20.45 6.73
CA ILE A 262 -1.93 20.95 8.05
C ILE A 262 -3.08 21.68 8.75
N GLU A 263 -3.96 22.34 7.98
CA GLU A 263 -5.06 23.13 8.52
C GLU A 263 -6.16 22.25 9.08
N LYS A 264 -6.58 21.23 8.31
CA LYS A 264 -7.70 20.36 8.69
C LYS A 264 -7.28 19.16 9.50
N ARG A 265 -6.01 18.73 9.38
CA ARG A 265 -5.45 17.54 10.05
C ARG A 265 -6.33 16.30 9.92
N ASN A 266 -6.95 16.13 8.75
CA ASN A 266 -8.07 15.22 8.54
C ASN A 266 -7.84 14.31 7.32
N ILE A 267 -6.59 14.05 6.94
CA ILE A 267 -6.27 13.10 5.88
C ILE A 267 -6.21 11.71 6.50
N ASP A 268 -7.02 10.78 6.01
CA ASP A 268 -7.04 9.38 6.41
C ASP A 268 -6.46 8.47 5.30
N ALA A 269 -6.31 7.18 5.62
CA ALA A 269 -5.81 6.18 4.67
C ALA A 269 -6.71 6.05 3.42
N MET A 270 -8.03 6.25 3.56
CA MET A 270 -8.97 6.21 2.43
C MET A 270 -8.69 7.34 1.43
N THR A 271 -8.41 8.55 1.92
CA THR A 271 -8.13 9.71 1.07
C THR A 271 -6.93 9.47 0.16
N ILE A 272 -5.84 8.92 0.70
CA ILE A 272 -4.66 8.60 -0.10
C ILE A 272 -4.90 7.37 -0.99
N ALA A 273 -5.66 6.35 -0.54
CA ALA A 273 -6.02 5.19 -1.37
C ALA A 273 -6.80 5.61 -2.63
N LEU A 274 -7.79 6.49 -2.48
CA LEU A 274 -8.58 7.03 -3.59
C LEU A 274 -7.70 7.84 -4.55
N PHE A 275 -6.80 8.68 -4.02
CA PHE A 275 -5.86 9.41 -4.87
C PHE A 275 -4.97 8.46 -5.69
N MET A 276 -4.37 7.47 -5.03
CA MET A 276 -3.52 6.46 -5.68
C MET A 276 -4.30 5.69 -6.77
N LYS A 277 -5.52 5.26 -6.47
CA LYS A 277 -6.34 4.49 -7.42
C LYS A 277 -6.86 5.35 -8.57
N ASP A 278 -7.50 6.47 -8.27
CA ASP A 278 -8.30 7.21 -9.24
C ASP A 278 -7.49 8.26 -10.02
N GLN A 279 -6.34 8.69 -9.50
CA GLN A 279 -5.48 9.69 -10.16
C GLN A 279 -4.18 9.12 -10.71
N LEU A 280 -3.75 7.93 -10.28
CA LEU A 280 -2.48 7.32 -10.72
C LEU A 280 -2.67 5.93 -11.34
N ASP A 281 -3.90 5.41 -11.35
CA ASP A 281 -4.26 4.06 -11.85
C ASP A 281 -3.32 2.94 -11.36
N VAL A 282 -3.00 2.95 -10.06
CA VAL A 282 -2.13 1.93 -9.47
C VAL A 282 -2.85 0.58 -9.38
N GLU A 283 -2.11 -0.50 -9.63
CA GLU A 283 -2.59 -1.87 -9.44
C GLU A 283 -2.38 -2.33 -8.00
N ARG A 284 -1.26 -1.90 -7.39
CA ARG A 284 -0.91 -2.24 -6.01
C ARG A 284 -0.35 -1.02 -5.30
N ALA A 285 -0.78 -0.79 -4.06
CA ALA A 285 -0.27 0.30 -3.24
C ALA A 285 -0.35 -0.02 -1.75
N ILE A 286 0.62 0.48 -1.00
CA ILE A 286 0.72 0.34 0.45
C ILE A 286 0.92 1.71 1.09
N LYS A 287 0.47 1.83 2.33
CA LYS A 287 0.68 3.04 3.14
C LYS A 287 2.01 2.94 3.90
N LEU A 288 2.74 4.06 3.98
CA LEU A 288 3.96 4.21 4.79
C LEU A 288 3.64 5.02 6.07
N ASP A 289 4.61 5.39 6.91
CA ASP A 289 4.31 6.15 8.14
C ASP A 289 3.75 7.56 7.85
N GLY A 290 2.68 7.89 8.57
CA GLY A 290 1.91 9.12 8.36
C GLY A 290 2.20 10.21 9.40
N GLY A 291 1.25 11.11 9.54
CA GLY A 291 1.24 12.15 10.56
C GLY A 291 2.50 13.02 10.53
N SER A 292 3.19 13.09 11.66
CA SER A 292 4.41 13.91 11.80
C SER A 292 5.63 13.35 11.05
N SER A 293 5.60 12.08 10.63
CA SER A 293 6.69 11.42 9.91
C SER A 293 6.73 11.81 8.44
N SER A 294 5.57 12.14 7.88
CA SER A 294 5.38 12.46 6.46
C SER A 294 6.31 13.57 5.99
N GLN A 295 7.30 13.16 5.20
CA GLN A 295 8.39 13.99 4.69
C GLN A 295 8.78 13.55 3.27
N ILE A 296 9.03 14.53 2.41
CA ILE A 296 9.56 14.33 1.07
C ILE A 296 10.60 15.40 0.74
N TYR A 297 11.63 15.00 0.02
CA TYR A 297 12.65 15.87 -0.53
C TYR A 297 12.77 15.65 -2.03
N TYR A 298 12.85 16.74 -2.80
CA TYR A 298 13.19 16.71 -4.22
C TYR A 298 14.23 17.79 -4.54
N SER A 299 15.43 17.37 -4.96
CA SER A 299 16.59 18.26 -5.10
C SER A 299 16.47 19.25 -6.26
N ALA A 300 15.62 18.97 -7.24
CA ALA A 300 15.45 19.84 -8.41
C ALA A 300 14.71 21.14 -8.10
N LEU A 301 13.90 21.15 -7.04
CA LEU A 301 13.12 22.32 -6.59
C LEU A 301 14.02 23.45 -6.08
N PRO A 302 13.48 24.69 -6.03
CA PRO A 302 14.10 25.79 -5.30
C PRO A 302 14.39 25.43 -3.85
N GLU A 303 15.51 25.92 -3.29
CA GLU A 303 16.01 25.51 -1.97
C GLU A 303 14.96 25.56 -0.85
N GLN A 304 14.13 26.60 -0.83
CA GLN A 304 13.07 26.79 0.17
C GLN A 304 11.89 25.81 0.03
N GLU A 305 11.78 25.12 -1.11
CA GLU A 305 10.70 24.18 -1.44
C GLU A 305 11.16 22.73 -1.52
N ARG A 306 12.48 22.49 -1.52
CA ARG A 306 13.05 21.14 -1.68
C ARG A 306 12.56 20.15 -0.65
N VAL A 307 12.35 20.59 0.59
CA VAL A 307 11.87 19.73 1.68
C VAL A 307 10.43 20.12 2.01
N TYR A 308 9.51 19.19 1.81
CA TYR A 308 8.12 19.34 2.21
C TYR A 308 7.82 18.34 3.33
N ARG A 309 7.28 18.82 4.45
CA ARG A 309 7.13 18.05 5.69
C ARG A 309 6.01 18.59 6.56
N VAL A 310 5.45 17.72 7.40
CA VAL A 310 4.48 18.12 8.43
C VAL A 310 5.17 18.76 9.63
N ASP A 311 5.86 17.97 10.47
CA ASP A 311 6.45 18.45 11.74
C ASP A 311 7.98 18.21 11.82
N GLY A 312 8.58 17.59 10.80
CA GLY A 312 10.03 17.37 10.71
C GLY A 312 10.60 16.40 11.76
N ARG A 313 9.81 15.39 12.13
CA ARG A 313 10.22 14.29 13.00
C ARG A 313 11.46 13.59 12.43
N TRP A 314 12.40 13.20 13.29
CA TRP A 314 13.53 12.37 12.89
C TRP A 314 13.06 10.93 12.72
N LEU A 315 13.50 10.29 11.65
CA LEU A 315 13.10 8.93 11.28
C LEU A 315 14.22 7.95 11.51
N SER A 316 13.87 6.68 11.65
CA SER A 316 14.84 5.60 11.75
C SER A 316 15.48 5.28 10.40
N HIS A 317 14.80 5.63 9.30
CA HIS A 317 15.28 5.41 7.94
C HIS A 317 14.57 6.28 6.89
N TYR A 318 15.17 6.36 5.71
CA TYR A 318 14.63 7.01 4.51
C TYR A 318 14.94 6.17 3.28
N LEU A 319 14.12 6.31 2.24
CA LEU A 319 14.44 5.80 0.91
C LEU A 319 15.01 6.94 0.06
N GLY A 320 16.22 6.76 -0.45
CA GLY A 320 16.83 7.64 -1.44
C GLY A 320 16.61 7.12 -2.86
N ILE A 321 16.27 8.03 -3.76
CA ILE A 321 16.18 7.80 -5.19
C ILE A 321 17.36 8.53 -5.83
N LEU A 322 18.26 7.77 -6.45
CA LEU A 322 19.36 8.25 -7.26
C LEU A 322 18.94 8.19 -8.72
N ALA A 323 19.24 9.25 -9.47
CA ALA A 323 18.93 9.34 -10.89
C ALA A 323 20.00 10.20 -11.59
N GLN A 324 20.29 9.90 -12.84
CA GLN A 324 21.22 10.71 -13.64
C GLN A 324 20.59 12.05 -14.03
N PRO A 325 21.39 13.11 -14.24
CA PRO A 325 20.88 14.38 -14.75
C PRO A 325 20.12 14.20 -16.06
N GLY A 326 18.96 14.85 -16.20
CA GLY A 326 18.08 14.73 -17.36
C GLY A 326 16.93 15.74 -17.33
N THR A 327 15.95 15.57 -18.22
CA THR A 327 14.81 16.50 -18.40
C THR A 327 13.49 15.96 -17.85
N GLY A 328 13.53 14.93 -17.00
CA GLY A 328 12.34 14.24 -16.49
C GLY A 328 12.06 12.93 -17.23
N ILE A 329 10.80 12.52 -17.18
CA ILE A 329 10.24 11.41 -17.98
C ILE A 329 9.88 11.97 -19.37
N ASN A 330 10.42 11.36 -20.44
CA ASN A 330 10.16 11.82 -21.80
C ASN A 330 8.84 11.23 -22.32
N SER A 331 7.74 11.96 -22.19
CA SER A 331 6.42 11.49 -22.66
C SER A 331 6.35 11.23 -24.17
N GLU A 332 7.21 11.86 -24.99
CA GLU A 332 7.25 11.64 -26.44
C GLU A 332 7.81 10.25 -26.82
N GLU A 333 8.65 9.64 -25.97
CA GLU A 333 9.10 8.25 -26.16
C GLU A 333 7.99 7.22 -25.90
N TYR A 334 6.93 7.63 -25.20
CA TYR A 334 5.79 6.78 -24.82
C TYR A 334 4.57 6.94 -25.71
N LEU A 335 4.58 7.92 -26.61
CA LEU A 335 3.62 7.89 -27.71
C LEU A 335 3.95 6.65 -28.54
N PRO A 336 2.96 5.78 -28.86
CA PRO A 336 3.19 4.76 -29.86
C PRO A 336 3.78 5.49 -31.07
N PRO A 337 4.84 4.95 -31.71
CA PRO A 337 5.43 5.59 -32.87
C PRO A 337 4.26 5.99 -33.76
N SER A 338 4.27 7.23 -34.26
CA SER A 338 3.29 7.70 -35.23
C SER A 338 3.52 6.91 -36.52
N GLY A 339 3.30 5.60 -36.45
CA GLY A 339 3.30 4.70 -37.55
C GLY A 339 2.21 5.24 -38.43
N GLU A 340 2.62 5.66 -39.62
CA GLU A 340 1.69 5.68 -40.74
C GLU A 340 0.89 4.37 -40.63
N PRO A 341 -0.44 4.43 -40.68
CA PRO A 341 -1.26 3.22 -40.67
C PRO A 341 -0.61 2.23 -41.64
N PRO A 342 -0.42 0.95 -41.25
CA PRO A 342 0.37 0.00 -42.01
C PRO A 342 -0.01 0.13 -43.48
N SER A 343 0.97 0.47 -44.31
CA SER A 343 0.78 0.62 -45.75
C SER A 343 -0.02 -0.57 -46.25
N ASP A 344 -1.11 -0.32 -47.00
CA ASP A 344 -1.98 -1.33 -47.63
C ASP A 344 -1.21 -2.39 -48.47
N THR A 345 0.10 -2.21 -48.62
CA THR A 345 1.03 -3.06 -49.35
C THR A 345 1.67 -4.19 -48.53
N ASP A 346 1.51 -4.29 -47.20
CA ASP A 346 2.00 -5.47 -46.45
C ASP A 346 1.07 -6.67 -46.75
N PRO A 347 1.46 -7.66 -47.57
CA PRO A 347 0.55 -8.74 -47.94
C PRO A 347 0.12 -9.62 -46.75
N ASP A 348 0.79 -9.47 -45.61
CA ASP A 348 0.66 -10.32 -44.43
C ASP A 348 -0.16 -9.68 -43.30
N TRP A 349 -0.46 -8.38 -43.36
CA TRP A 349 -1.23 -7.69 -42.31
C TRP A 349 -2.65 -8.27 -42.19
N TRP A 350 -3.27 -8.60 -43.32
CA TRP A 350 -4.59 -9.21 -43.34
C TRP A 350 -4.59 -10.60 -42.71
N GLN A 351 -3.55 -11.40 -42.96
CA GLN A 351 -3.42 -12.73 -42.34
C GLN A 351 -3.18 -12.64 -40.84
N LYS A 352 -2.31 -11.72 -40.38
CA LYS A 352 -2.09 -11.45 -38.96
C LYS A 352 -3.37 -10.94 -38.27
N THR A 353 -4.15 -10.11 -38.95
CA THR A 353 -5.42 -9.59 -38.44
C THR A 353 -6.46 -10.71 -38.34
N GLN A 354 -6.57 -11.57 -39.36
CA GLN A 354 -7.45 -12.74 -39.33
C GLN A 354 -7.07 -13.72 -38.22
N GLN A 355 -5.77 -13.94 -38.01
CA GLN A 355 -5.27 -14.81 -36.94
C GLN A 355 -5.54 -14.21 -35.56
N ALA A 356 -5.27 -12.92 -35.34
CA ALA A 356 -5.59 -12.24 -34.08
C ALA A 356 -7.10 -12.26 -33.78
N TRP A 357 -7.94 -12.05 -34.79
CA TRP A 357 -9.39 -12.17 -34.66
C TRP A 357 -9.82 -13.59 -34.31
N LYS A 358 -9.20 -14.60 -34.92
CA LYS A 358 -9.47 -16.00 -34.61
C LYS A 358 -9.06 -16.34 -33.17
N ASP A 359 -7.85 -15.95 -32.76
CA ASP A 359 -7.33 -16.20 -31.42
C ASP A 359 -8.19 -15.51 -30.35
N PHE A 360 -8.68 -14.28 -30.64
CA PHE A 360 -9.66 -13.59 -29.82
C PHE A 360 -10.95 -14.41 -29.67
N TRP A 361 -11.56 -14.81 -30.79
CA TRP A 361 -12.82 -15.58 -30.76
C TRP A 361 -12.68 -16.96 -30.14
N ASP A 362 -11.52 -17.61 -30.29
CA ASP A 362 -11.22 -18.89 -29.66
C ASP A 362 -11.03 -18.73 -28.13
N GLY A 363 -10.59 -17.54 -27.67
CA GLY A 363 -10.48 -17.19 -26.25
C GLY A 363 -11.80 -16.77 -25.58
N VAL A 364 -12.77 -16.23 -26.34
CA VAL A 364 -14.06 -15.77 -25.81
C VAL A 364 -14.82 -16.85 -25.01
N PRO A 365 -14.94 -18.12 -25.46
CA PRO A 365 -15.59 -19.17 -24.70
C PRO A 365 -14.93 -19.45 -23.34
N ILE A 366 -13.59 -19.43 -23.28
CA ILE A 366 -12.83 -19.67 -22.05
C ILE A 366 -13.05 -18.52 -21.09
N TRP A 367 -12.86 -17.28 -21.56
CA TRP A 367 -13.12 -16.08 -20.77
C TRP A 367 -14.57 -16.02 -20.28
N TRP A 368 -15.54 -16.35 -21.13
CA TRP A 368 -16.95 -16.38 -20.76
C TRP A 368 -17.24 -17.42 -19.67
N GLN A 369 -16.63 -18.62 -19.75
CA GLN A 369 -16.70 -19.64 -18.71
C GLN A 369 -16.12 -19.14 -17.39
N GLU A 370 -14.97 -18.47 -17.41
CA GLU A 370 -14.36 -17.89 -16.22
C GLU A 370 -15.24 -16.81 -15.58
N GLN A 371 -15.82 -15.90 -16.38
CA GLN A 371 -16.72 -14.86 -15.86
C GLN A 371 -18.02 -15.46 -15.32
N THR A 372 -18.61 -16.44 -16.00
CA THR A 372 -19.81 -17.12 -15.49
C THR A 372 -19.53 -17.90 -14.21
N GLN A 373 -18.33 -18.47 -14.05
CA GLN A 373 -17.93 -19.11 -12.81
C GLN A 373 -17.77 -18.09 -11.68
N LYS A 374 -17.07 -16.97 -11.91
CA LYS A 374 -16.94 -15.88 -10.91
C LYS A 374 -18.30 -15.33 -10.46
N ILE A 375 -19.22 -15.12 -11.39
CA ILE A 375 -20.60 -14.67 -11.08
C ILE A 375 -21.34 -15.72 -10.26
N ARG A 376 -21.18 -17.01 -10.57
CA ARG A 376 -21.80 -18.10 -9.81
C ARG A 376 -21.24 -18.16 -8.39
N ASP A 377 -19.93 -18.11 -8.23
CA ASP A 377 -19.26 -18.14 -6.92
C ASP A 377 -19.65 -16.93 -6.06
N TRP A 378 -19.72 -15.74 -6.68
CA TRP A 378 -20.22 -14.53 -6.01
C TRP A 378 -21.68 -14.69 -5.58
N TRP A 379 -22.55 -15.19 -6.46
CA TRP A 379 -23.97 -15.40 -6.15
C TRP A 379 -24.18 -16.43 -5.04
N ASP A 380 -23.42 -17.53 -5.05
CA ASP A 380 -23.44 -18.53 -3.99
C ASP A 380 -22.93 -17.94 -2.66
N GLY A 381 -21.92 -17.07 -2.70
CA GLY A 381 -21.47 -16.29 -1.54
C GLY A 381 -22.57 -15.38 -0.98
N VAL A 382 -23.28 -14.62 -1.84
CA VAL A 382 -24.41 -13.77 -1.44
C VAL A 382 -25.54 -14.60 -0.85
N LYS A 383 -25.85 -15.76 -1.46
CA LYS A 383 -26.89 -16.66 -0.98
C LYS A 383 -26.55 -17.23 0.41
N ASN A 384 -25.31 -17.67 0.60
CA ASN A 384 -24.84 -18.19 1.89
C ASN A 384 -24.85 -17.09 2.96
N TRP A 385 -24.38 -15.88 2.63
CA TRP A 385 -24.45 -14.72 3.51
C TRP A 385 -25.90 -14.40 3.92
N TRP A 386 -26.84 -14.46 2.97
CA TRP A 386 -28.26 -14.22 3.24
C TRP A 386 -28.88 -15.31 4.14
N LEU A 387 -28.48 -16.57 3.97
CA LEU A 387 -28.90 -17.68 4.82
C LEU A 387 -28.34 -17.59 6.24
N GLU A 388 -27.13 -17.06 6.40
CA GLU A 388 -26.49 -16.83 7.70
C GLU A 388 -26.98 -15.56 8.41
N LEU A 389 -27.56 -14.61 7.67
CA LEU A 389 -27.97 -13.30 8.20
C LEU A 389 -28.86 -13.39 9.45
N PRO A 390 -29.87 -14.27 9.55
CA PRO A 390 -30.67 -14.40 10.76
C PRO A 390 -29.85 -14.84 11.98
N GLN A 391 -28.90 -15.76 11.78
CA GLN A 391 -28.03 -16.24 12.85
C GLN A 391 -27.03 -15.16 13.28
N ARG A 392 -26.43 -14.44 12.33
CA ARG A 392 -25.55 -13.29 12.62
C ARG A 392 -26.28 -12.19 13.38
N ILE A 393 -27.53 -11.88 12.99
CA ILE A 393 -28.38 -10.91 13.72
C ILE A 393 -28.67 -11.41 15.14
N LYS A 394 -29.00 -12.70 15.30
CA LYS A 394 -29.23 -13.30 16.61
C LYS A 394 -27.98 -13.21 17.51
N ASP A 395 -26.81 -13.57 16.99
CA ASP A 395 -25.56 -13.54 17.74
C ASP A 395 -25.16 -12.10 18.12
N TRP A 396 -25.35 -11.16 17.19
CA TRP A 396 -25.15 -9.74 17.46
C TRP A 396 -26.12 -9.22 18.56
N LEU A 397 -27.41 -9.57 18.49
CA LEU A 397 -28.39 -9.19 19.52
C LEU A 397 -28.05 -9.79 20.89
N LEU A 398 -27.60 -11.05 20.92
CA LEU A 398 -27.15 -11.72 22.14
C LEU A 398 -25.92 -11.01 22.74
N GLN A 399 -24.96 -10.61 21.90
CA GLN A 399 -23.79 -9.85 22.33
C GLN A 399 -24.20 -8.48 22.90
N GLN A 400 -25.04 -7.72 22.19
CA GLN A 400 -25.53 -6.43 22.66
C GLN A 400 -26.28 -6.54 23.99
N PHE A 401 -27.09 -7.60 24.15
CA PHE A 401 -27.78 -7.87 25.40
C PHE A 401 -26.82 -8.22 26.54
N ALA A 402 -25.81 -9.07 26.30
CA ALA A 402 -24.80 -9.41 27.29
C ALA A 402 -23.98 -8.19 27.74
N ASP A 403 -23.61 -7.32 26.80
CA ASP A 403 -22.85 -6.09 27.08
C ASP A 403 -23.71 -5.07 27.85
N TRP A 404 -24.98 -4.93 27.48
CA TRP A 404 -25.93 -4.11 28.23
C TRP A 404 -26.13 -4.65 29.65
N PHE A 405 -26.39 -5.95 29.79
CA PHE A 405 -26.63 -6.60 31.07
C PHE A 405 -25.43 -6.47 32.01
N THR A 406 -24.22 -6.67 31.50
CA THR A 406 -22.97 -6.51 32.25
C THR A 406 -22.80 -5.06 32.72
N ARG A 407 -23.08 -4.07 31.86
CA ARG A 407 -23.03 -2.65 32.25
C ARG A 407 -24.07 -2.31 33.31
N THR A 408 -25.30 -2.81 33.17
CA THR A 408 -26.38 -2.57 34.13
C THR A 408 -26.09 -3.25 35.47
N ILE A 409 -25.58 -4.48 35.48
CA ILE A 409 -25.14 -5.13 36.73
C ILE A 409 -24.02 -4.35 37.38
N ASN A 410 -22.99 -3.92 36.64
CA ASN A 410 -21.89 -3.15 37.22
C ASN A 410 -22.35 -1.80 37.80
N GLN A 411 -23.34 -1.14 37.19
CA GLN A 411 -23.95 0.07 37.73
C GLN A 411 -24.79 -0.19 38.99
N LEU A 412 -25.54 -1.30 39.03
CA LEU A 412 -26.40 -1.64 40.15
C LEU A 412 -25.61 -2.26 41.33
N CYS A 413 -24.57 -3.06 41.07
CA CYS A 413 -23.71 -3.68 42.10
C CYS A 413 -22.80 -2.66 42.82
N GLY A 414 -22.67 -1.44 42.30
CA GLY A 414 -22.11 -0.30 43.04
C GLY A 414 -23.04 0.22 44.17
N VAL A 415 -24.30 -0.26 44.23
CA VAL A 415 -25.30 0.15 45.22
C VAL A 415 -25.77 -1.10 45.99
N ALA A 416 -25.57 -1.12 47.29
CA ALA A 416 -25.65 -2.29 48.17
C ALA A 416 -27.08 -2.87 48.43
N GLY A 417 -27.84 -3.20 47.38
CA GLY A 417 -29.17 -3.81 47.53
C GLY A 417 -29.60 -4.61 46.31
N LEU A 418 -29.18 -5.89 46.21
CA LEU A 418 -29.36 -6.66 44.96
C LEU A 418 -29.71 -8.15 45.11
N ILE A 419 -30.31 -8.55 46.22
CA ILE A 419 -30.94 -9.89 46.33
C ILE A 419 -32.31 -9.97 45.62
N PRO A 420 -33.15 -8.90 45.58
CA PRO A 420 -34.47 -8.99 44.95
C PRO A 420 -34.46 -9.00 43.41
N VAL A 421 -33.54 -8.24 42.78
CA VAL A 421 -33.53 -8.05 41.31
C VAL A 421 -32.99 -9.28 40.59
N ILE A 422 -31.96 -9.94 41.13
CA ILE A 422 -31.43 -11.20 40.58
C ILE A 422 -32.52 -12.29 40.61
N THR A 423 -33.31 -12.34 41.69
CA THR A 423 -34.42 -13.29 41.82
C THR A 423 -35.52 -13.03 40.79
N ALA A 424 -35.85 -11.76 40.52
CA ALA A 424 -36.84 -11.40 39.50
C ALA A 424 -36.38 -11.74 38.06
N VAL A 425 -35.10 -11.54 37.75
CA VAL A 425 -34.53 -11.88 36.42
C VAL A 425 -34.52 -13.39 36.19
N ILE A 426 -34.16 -14.19 37.20
CA ILE A 426 -34.19 -15.67 37.10
C ILE A 426 -35.62 -16.20 36.90
N ILE A 427 -36.61 -15.57 37.53
CA ILE A 427 -38.03 -15.93 37.35
C ILE A 427 -38.52 -15.53 35.95
N TYR A 428 -38.07 -14.38 35.42
CA TYR A 428 -38.47 -13.91 34.10
C TYR A 428 -37.82 -14.73 32.97
N SER A 429 -36.54 -15.10 33.11
CA SER A 429 -35.85 -15.97 32.13
C SER A 429 -36.43 -17.38 32.08
N ARG A 430 -36.95 -17.90 33.20
CA ARG A 430 -37.69 -19.18 33.23
C ARG A 430 -39.04 -19.12 32.51
N LYS A 431 -39.71 -17.97 32.46
CA LYS A 431 -40.97 -17.80 31.73
C LYS A 431 -40.79 -17.69 30.21
N ILE A 432 -39.69 -17.10 29.74
CA ILE A 432 -39.39 -16.99 28.30
C ILE A 432 -39.10 -18.38 27.69
N TYR A 433 -38.47 -19.27 28.44
CA TYR A 433 -38.21 -20.65 28.00
C TYR A 433 -39.48 -21.50 27.81
N TRP A 434 -40.61 -21.11 28.41
CA TRP A 434 -41.91 -21.79 28.27
C TRP A 434 -42.75 -21.31 27.09
N PHE A 435 -42.32 -20.26 26.38
CA PHE A 435 -43.01 -19.72 25.20
C PHE A 435 -42.35 -20.15 23.87
N GLN A 436 -41.35 -21.04 23.93
CA GLN A 436 -40.64 -21.58 22.76
C GLN A 436 -40.85 -23.09 22.54
N GLU A 437 -41.73 -23.73 23.32
CA GLU A 437 -42.47 -24.94 22.92
C GLU A 437 -43.88 -24.52 22.46
#